data_AF-A0A8J7CJ37-F1
#
_entry.id   AF-A0A8J7CJ37-F1
#
_cell.length_a   1.000
_cell.length_b   1.000
_cell.length_c   1.000
_cell.angle_alpha   90.00
_cell.angle_beta   90.00
_cell.angle_gamma   90.00
#
_symmetry.space_group_name_H-M   'P 1'
#
loop_
_entity.id
_entity.type
_entity.pdbx_description
1 polymer ?
#
loop_
_entity_poly.entity_id
_entity_poly.type
_entity_poly.pdbx_seq_one_letter_code
_entity_poly.pdbx_strand_id
1 'polypeptide(L)'
;LWLAGRKWLDADDPLRGEGPLALNGVVALAGIPDLAAFAAPDGCGSAVSGLLGGEPGEVVDRVQRASPIAMVPFGVTQALVIGELDPIVPRSQADSFADAARQMGDQVAMTTILGAGHFELVDPSHGGFEIIRADVLKALESAWSE
;
A
#
# COMPACT_ATOMS: atom_id res chain seq x y z
N LEU A 1 0.88 -4.05 0.95
CA LEU A 1 -0.52 -3.64 0.70
C LEU A 1 -1.31 -4.75 0.01
N TRP A 2 -1.10 -5.04 -1.28
CA TRP A 2 -1.87 -6.07 -2.02
C TRP A 2 -1.99 -7.42 -1.30
N LEU A 3 -0.88 -7.94 -0.74
CA LEU A 3 -0.87 -9.21 -0.02
C LEU A 3 -1.88 -9.27 1.14
N ALA A 4 -2.17 -8.13 1.80
CA ALA A 4 -3.15 -8.04 2.88
C ALA A 4 -4.60 -8.09 2.37
N GLY A 5 -4.85 -7.57 1.16
CA GLY A 5 -6.14 -7.66 0.47
C GLY A 5 -6.36 -8.98 -0.27
N ARG A 6 -5.29 -9.72 -0.60
CA ARG A 6 -5.33 -10.97 -1.39
C ARG A 6 -6.37 -11.99 -0.90
N LYS A 7 -6.67 -12.01 0.41
CA LYS A 7 -7.67 -12.90 1.03
C LYS A 7 -9.12 -12.61 0.60
N TRP A 8 -9.37 -11.56 -0.18
CA TRP A 8 -10.69 -11.20 -0.70
C TRP A 8 -10.92 -11.58 -2.16
N LEU A 9 -9.89 -12.03 -2.87
CA LEU A 9 -10.04 -12.61 -4.20
C LEU A 9 -10.92 -13.87 -4.13
N ASP A 10 -11.54 -14.27 -5.24
CA ASP A 10 -12.35 -15.48 -5.26
C ASP A 10 -11.53 -16.73 -4.87
N ALA A 11 -12.21 -17.73 -4.30
CA ALA A 11 -11.54 -18.93 -3.79
C ALA A 11 -10.78 -19.71 -4.88
N ASP A 12 -11.28 -19.66 -6.11
CA ASP A 12 -10.69 -20.26 -7.31
C ASP A 12 -9.78 -19.30 -8.10
N ASP A 13 -9.59 -18.07 -7.62
CA ASP A 13 -8.65 -17.12 -8.24
C ASP A 13 -7.21 -17.65 -8.08
N PRO A 14 -6.46 -17.87 -9.18
CA PRO A 14 -5.10 -18.38 -9.11
C PRO A 14 -4.13 -17.46 -8.35
N LEU A 15 -4.45 -16.17 -8.21
CA LEU A 15 -3.64 -15.22 -7.43
C LEU A 15 -3.94 -15.27 -5.94
N ARG A 16 -5.09 -15.82 -5.51
CA ARG A 16 -5.38 -16.03 -4.08
C ARG A 16 -4.47 -17.12 -3.51
N GLY A 17 -4.36 -18.23 -4.25
CA GLY A 17 -3.66 -19.45 -3.84
C GLY A 17 -4.34 -20.18 -2.66
N GLU A 18 -3.83 -21.37 -2.34
CA GLU A 18 -4.29 -22.14 -1.18
C GLU A 18 -3.57 -21.65 0.09
N GLY A 19 -4.34 -21.16 1.08
CA GLY A 19 -3.79 -20.68 2.36
C GLY A 19 -3.24 -19.24 2.32
N PRO A 20 -4.09 -18.22 2.57
CA PRO A 20 -3.63 -16.84 2.70
C PRO A 20 -2.61 -16.71 3.83
N LEU A 21 -1.52 -15.97 3.61
CA LEU A 21 -0.54 -15.69 4.67
C LEU A 21 -1.21 -14.80 5.73
N ALA A 22 -1.15 -15.24 6.99
CA ALA A 22 -1.55 -14.40 8.11
C ALA A 22 -0.52 -13.28 8.31
N LEU A 23 -0.93 -12.03 8.08
CA LEU A 23 -0.08 -10.87 8.29
C LEU A 23 -0.35 -10.26 9.66
N ASN A 24 0.69 -9.79 10.33
CA ASN A 24 0.55 -9.04 11.59
C ASN A 24 0.28 -7.55 11.34
N GLY A 25 0.69 -7.04 10.20
CA GLY A 25 0.48 -5.65 9.80
C GLY A 25 1.14 -5.36 8.45
N VAL A 26 0.99 -4.12 7.99
CA VAL A 26 1.61 -3.61 6.76
C VAL A 26 2.33 -2.31 7.06
N VAL A 27 3.59 -2.20 6.65
CA VAL A 27 4.31 -0.93 6.55
C VAL A 27 4.57 -0.66 5.07
N ALA A 28 4.00 0.42 4.54
CA ALA A 28 4.12 0.79 3.13
C ALA A 28 4.91 2.09 3.00
N LEU A 29 6.07 2.03 2.34
CA LEU A 29 6.93 3.17 2.07
C LEU A 29 6.61 3.70 0.67
N ALA A 30 6.18 4.95 0.56
CA ALA A 30 5.71 5.56 -0.70
C ALA A 30 4.80 4.61 -1.50
N GLY A 31 3.82 4.01 -0.81
CA GLY A 31 2.96 2.98 -1.39
C GLY A 31 2.04 3.54 -2.47
N ILE A 32 1.75 2.71 -3.48
CA ILE A 32 0.79 2.98 -4.56
C ILE A 32 -0.45 2.08 -4.39
N PRO A 33 -1.38 2.43 -3.49
CA PRO A 33 -2.60 1.67 -3.24
C PRO A 33 -3.70 1.87 -4.29
N ASP A 34 -3.67 2.94 -5.08
CA ASP A 34 -4.65 3.21 -6.13
C ASP A 34 -3.98 3.23 -7.50
N LEU A 35 -3.99 2.08 -8.17
CA LEU A 35 -3.41 1.92 -9.50
C LEU A 35 -4.13 2.78 -10.56
N ALA A 36 -5.45 2.94 -10.46
CA ALA A 36 -6.20 3.72 -11.43
C ALA A 36 -5.85 5.21 -11.33
N ALA A 37 -5.73 5.72 -10.10
CA ALA A 37 -5.31 7.11 -9.86
C ALA A 37 -3.82 7.35 -10.13
N PHE A 38 -2.97 6.32 -10.05
CA PHE A 38 -1.53 6.44 -10.30
C PHE A 38 -1.14 6.32 -11.77
N ALA A 39 -2.01 5.73 -12.61
CA ALA A 39 -1.73 5.55 -14.03
C ALA A 39 -1.46 6.89 -14.73
N ALA A 40 -0.39 6.92 -15.51
CA ALA A 40 0.05 8.08 -16.27
C ALA A 40 0.74 7.64 -17.57
N PRO A 41 0.75 8.46 -18.62
CA PRO A 41 1.43 8.11 -19.88
C PRO A 41 2.96 8.05 -19.75
N ASP A 42 3.53 8.70 -18.73
CA ASP A 42 4.97 8.80 -18.48
C ASP A 42 5.32 8.59 -17.00
N GLY A 43 6.61 8.59 -16.69
CA GLY A 43 7.12 8.35 -15.34
C GLY A 43 6.77 6.96 -14.80
N CYS A 44 6.74 6.82 -13.47
CA CYS A 44 6.40 5.55 -12.81
C CYS A 44 4.97 5.08 -13.07
N GLY A 45 4.03 6.00 -13.35
CA GLY A 45 2.65 5.67 -13.67
C GLY A 45 2.47 4.89 -14.97
N SER A 46 3.41 5.01 -15.92
CA SER A 46 3.40 4.27 -17.19
C SER A 46 3.49 2.75 -17.03
N ALA A 47 3.98 2.26 -15.88
CA ALA A 47 4.06 0.83 -15.60
C ALA A 47 2.70 0.20 -15.29
N VAL A 48 1.68 1.00 -14.94
CA VAL A 48 0.37 0.50 -14.50
C VAL A 48 -0.32 -0.30 -15.60
N SER A 49 -0.36 0.21 -16.83
CA SER A 49 -1.04 -0.50 -17.92
C SER A 49 -0.31 -1.79 -18.32
N GLY A 50 1.02 -1.82 -18.20
CA GLY A 50 1.82 -3.03 -18.35
C GLY A 50 1.51 -4.09 -17.28
N LEU A 51 1.39 -3.67 -16.01
CA LEU A 51 1.01 -4.54 -14.90
C LEU A 51 -0.41 -5.11 -15.08
N LEU A 52 -1.37 -4.25 -15.44
CA LEU A 52 -2.77 -4.64 -15.60
C LEU A 52 -3.05 -5.32 -16.96
N GLY A 53 -2.13 -5.24 -17.92
CA GLY A 53 -2.31 -5.71 -19.28
C GLY A 53 -3.39 -4.96 -20.06
N GLY A 54 -3.50 -3.65 -19.84
CA GLY A 54 -4.48 -2.73 -20.41
C GLY A 54 -4.63 -1.46 -19.57
N GLU A 55 -5.23 -0.41 -20.13
CA GLU A 55 -5.50 0.82 -19.36
C GLU A 55 -6.52 0.56 -18.26
N PRO A 56 -6.39 1.15 -17.05
CA PRO A 56 -7.26 0.83 -15.91
C PRO A 56 -8.77 0.89 -16.20
N GLY A 57 -9.20 1.83 -17.04
CA GLY A 57 -10.61 1.99 -17.44
C GLY A 57 -11.12 0.88 -18.38
N GLU A 58 -10.23 0.13 -19.04
CA GLU A 58 -10.56 -0.96 -19.97
C GLU A 58 -10.49 -2.33 -19.29
N VAL A 59 -9.75 -2.44 -18.18
CA VAL A 59 -9.53 -3.70 -17.45
C VAL A 59 -9.98 -3.61 -16.00
N VAL A 60 -11.20 -3.12 -15.78
CA VAL A 60 -11.80 -2.86 -14.45
C VAL A 60 -11.70 -4.08 -13.52
N ASP A 61 -12.00 -5.29 -14.02
CA ASP A 61 -11.90 -6.52 -13.22
C ASP A 61 -10.48 -6.77 -12.69
N ARG A 62 -9.45 -6.42 -13.47
CA ARG A 62 -8.05 -6.54 -13.04
C ARG A 62 -7.68 -5.46 -12.05
N VAL A 63 -8.22 -4.24 -12.19
CA VAL A 63 -8.06 -3.18 -11.19
C VAL A 63 -8.64 -3.62 -9.84
N GLN A 64 -9.83 -4.21 -9.81
CA GLN A 64 -10.45 -4.71 -8.58
C GLN A 64 -9.60 -5.79 -7.89
N ARG A 65 -8.90 -6.62 -8.68
CA ARG A 65 -8.06 -7.71 -8.17
C ARG A 65 -6.64 -7.29 -7.79
N ALA A 66 -6.16 -6.15 -8.30
CA ALA A 66 -4.76 -5.73 -8.16
C ALA A 66 -4.56 -4.44 -7.37
N SER A 67 -5.54 -3.54 -7.33
CA SER A 67 -5.43 -2.23 -6.69
C SER A 67 -5.78 -2.34 -5.19
N PRO A 68 -4.83 -2.14 -4.25
CA PRO A 68 -5.08 -2.31 -2.83
C PRO A 68 -6.30 -1.54 -2.29
N ILE A 69 -6.58 -0.34 -2.80
CA ILE A 69 -7.73 0.47 -2.40
C ILE A 69 -9.08 -0.20 -2.71
N ALA A 70 -9.13 -1.07 -3.73
CA ALA A 70 -10.32 -1.84 -4.08
C ALA A 70 -10.49 -3.12 -3.25
N MET A 71 -9.51 -3.43 -2.38
CA MET A 71 -9.44 -4.68 -1.62
C MET A 71 -9.58 -4.47 -0.11
N VAL A 72 -9.90 -3.25 0.34
CA VAL A 72 -10.18 -2.96 1.76
C VAL A 72 -11.53 -3.57 2.17
N PRO A 73 -11.74 -3.93 3.45
CA PRO A 73 -10.82 -3.80 4.59
C PRO A 73 -9.78 -4.91 4.68
N PHE A 74 -8.56 -4.62 5.14
CA PHE A 74 -7.52 -5.62 5.37
C PHE A 74 -7.62 -6.30 6.73
N GLY A 75 -8.21 -5.66 7.74
CA GLY A 75 -8.35 -6.21 9.09
C GLY A 75 -7.02 -6.40 9.82
N VAL A 76 -5.97 -5.69 9.40
CA VAL A 76 -4.66 -5.62 10.07
C VAL A 76 -4.22 -4.17 10.15
N THR A 77 -3.36 -3.84 11.12
CA THR A 77 -2.81 -2.49 11.24
C THR A 77 -1.95 -2.13 10.03
N GLN A 78 -2.12 -0.91 9.53
CA GLN A 78 -1.40 -0.39 8.37
C GLN A 78 -0.67 0.89 8.76
N ALA A 79 0.59 1.01 8.40
CA ALA A 79 1.38 2.24 8.49
C ALA A 79 1.77 2.68 7.08
N LEU A 80 1.33 3.86 6.68
CA LEU A 80 1.69 4.49 5.41
C LEU A 80 2.75 5.55 5.68
N VAL A 81 3.94 5.38 5.11
CA VAL A 81 5.07 6.30 5.26
C VAL A 81 5.32 7.02 3.94
N ILE A 82 5.38 8.35 4.00
CA ILE A 82 5.45 9.23 2.82
C ILE A 82 6.63 10.19 3.01
N GLY A 83 7.41 10.43 1.96
CA GLY A 83 8.34 11.56 1.92
C GLY A 83 7.60 12.87 1.73
N GLU A 84 7.98 13.93 2.45
CA GLU A 84 7.39 15.27 2.26
C GLU A 84 7.64 15.82 0.86
N LEU A 85 8.81 15.53 0.29
CA LEU A 85 9.30 16.05 -0.98
C LEU A 85 9.25 15.00 -2.10
N ASP A 86 8.48 13.92 -1.92
CA ASP A 86 8.37 12.83 -2.91
C ASP A 86 7.71 13.35 -4.21
N PRO A 87 8.43 13.40 -5.34
CA PRO A 87 7.87 13.85 -6.60
C PRO A 87 7.26 12.71 -7.43
N ILE A 88 7.43 11.45 -7.00
CA ILE A 88 7.07 10.25 -7.76
C ILE A 88 5.71 9.74 -7.32
N VAL A 89 5.50 9.59 -6.01
CA VAL A 89 4.25 9.08 -5.45
C VAL A 89 3.53 10.22 -4.73
N PRO A 90 2.47 10.79 -5.33
CA PRO A 90 1.74 11.88 -4.70
C PRO A 90 1.13 11.46 -3.37
N ARG A 91 1.13 12.36 -2.38
CA ARG A 91 0.48 12.17 -1.07
C ARG A 91 -0.98 11.68 -1.18
N SER A 92 -1.70 12.09 -2.22
CA SER A 92 -3.09 11.68 -2.45
C SER A 92 -3.27 10.16 -2.51
N GLN A 93 -2.26 9.40 -2.95
CA GLN A 93 -2.28 7.93 -2.92
C GLN A 93 -2.50 7.41 -1.49
N ALA A 94 -1.76 7.93 -0.53
CA ALA A 94 -1.88 7.52 0.86
C ALA A 94 -3.15 8.07 1.52
N ASP A 95 -3.51 9.34 1.24
CA ASP A 95 -4.71 9.97 1.81
C ASP A 95 -5.98 9.22 1.38
N SER A 96 -6.18 9.00 0.08
CA SER A 96 -7.37 8.32 -0.45
C SER A 96 -7.49 6.87 0.05
N PHE A 97 -6.37 6.15 0.13
CA PHE A 97 -6.37 4.79 0.67
C PHE A 97 -6.69 4.77 2.17
N ALA A 98 -6.08 5.66 2.96
CA ALA A 98 -6.34 5.74 4.39
C ALA A 98 -7.81 6.06 4.68
N ASP A 99 -8.42 6.96 3.90
CA ASP A 99 -9.84 7.28 4.02
C ASP A 99 -10.72 6.08 3.67
N ALA A 100 -10.47 5.42 2.54
CA ALA A 100 -11.23 4.23 2.13
C ALA A 100 -11.13 3.08 3.15
N ALA A 101 -9.92 2.80 3.63
CA ALA A 101 -9.68 1.75 4.63
C ALA A 101 -10.36 2.08 5.96
N ARG A 102 -10.20 3.32 6.48
CA ARG A 102 -10.81 3.74 7.75
C ARG A 102 -12.34 3.74 7.68
N GLN A 103 -12.95 4.10 6.55
CA GLN A 103 -14.40 3.99 6.35
C GLN A 103 -14.91 2.54 6.48
N MET A 104 -14.07 1.56 6.13
CA MET A 104 -14.36 0.14 6.28
C MET A 104 -13.96 -0.43 7.65
N GLY A 105 -13.48 0.41 8.56
CA GLY A 105 -13.12 0.04 9.94
C GLY A 105 -11.67 -0.40 10.15
N ASP A 106 -10.79 -0.26 9.15
CA ASP A 106 -9.38 -0.56 9.29
C ASP A 106 -8.63 0.46 10.14
N GLN A 107 -7.56 -0.01 10.79
CA GLN A 107 -6.62 0.83 11.52
C GLN A 107 -5.45 1.25 10.62
N VAL A 108 -5.46 2.52 10.22
CA VAL A 108 -4.40 3.09 9.37
C VAL A 108 -3.72 4.27 10.06
N ALA A 109 -2.42 4.16 10.26
CA ALA A 109 -1.53 5.24 10.65
C ALA A 109 -0.84 5.84 9.42
N MET A 110 -0.60 7.15 9.44
CA MET A 110 0.11 7.85 8.39
C MET A 110 1.24 8.67 8.98
N THR A 111 2.42 8.52 8.40
CA THR A 111 3.65 9.18 8.82
C THR A 111 4.24 9.93 7.63
N THR A 112 4.59 11.19 7.84
CA THR A 112 5.35 11.97 6.84
C THR A 112 6.75 12.20 7.34
N ILE A 113 7.75 11.81 6.56
CA ILE A 113 9.15 12.09 6.86
C ILE A 113 9.49 13.46 6.26
N LEU A 114 9.63 14.46 7.13
CA LEU A 114 9.96 15.83 6.74
C LEU A 114 11.31 15.88 6.02
N GLY A 115 11.38 16.64 4.92
CA GLY A 115 12.56 16.79 4.08
C GLY A 115 12.94 15.57 3.22
N ALA A 116 12.29 14.41 3.41
CA ALA A 116 12.58 13.21 2.62
C ALA A 116 11.88 13.24 1.26
N GLY A 117 12.57 12.79 0.21
CA GLY A 117 11.99 12.46 -1.07
C GLY A 117 11.55 10.99 -1.14
N HIS A 118 11.51 10.46 -2.37
CA HIS A 118 11.01 9.11 -2.63
C HIS A 118 11.96 8.00 -2.10
N PHE A 119 13.27 8.19 -2.28
CA PHE A 119 14.25 7.14 -2.02
C PHE A 119 14.83 7.17 -0.60
N GLU A 120 14.75 8.32 0.08
CA GLU A 120 15.22 8.49 1.44
C GLU A 120 14.45 7.61 2.45
N LEU A 121 13.26 7.10 2.08
CA LEU A 121 12.50 6.17 2.90
C LEU A 121 13.16 4.79 3.01
N VAL A 122 13.98 4.38 2.03
CA VAL A 122 14.66 3.08 2.06
C VAL A 122 16.14 3.19 2.47
N ASP A 123 16.65 4.40 2.65
CA ASP A 123 18.02 4.65 3.05
C ASP A 123 18.18 4.52 4.58
N PRO A 124 18.87 3.48 5.08
CA PRO A 124 19.09 3.30 6.51
C PRO A 124 19.99 4.36 7.14
N SER A 125 20.71 5.14 6.33
CA SER A 125 21.54 6.24 6.81
C SER A 125 20.77 7.57 6.96
N HIS A 126 19.56 7.65 6.40
CA HIS A 126 18.71 8.82 6.52
C HIS A 126 18.04 8.88 7.90
N GLY A 127 17.96 10.07 8.50
CA GLY A 127 17.41 10.24 9.86
C GLY A 127 15.94 9.80 10.01
N GLY A 128 15.19 9.76 8.92
CA GLY A 128 13.81 9.26 8.88
C GLY A 128 13.68 7.74 9.05
N PHE A 129 14.75 6.98 8.89
CA PHE A 129 14.73 5.51 8.96
C PHE A 129 14.29 4.97 10.32
N GLU A 130 14.65 5.64 11.42
CA GLU A 130 14.25 5.21 12.77
C GLU A 130 12.74 5.20 12.98
N ILE A 131 12.01 6.08 12.29
CA ILE A 131 10.54 6.12 12.35
C ILE A 131 9.96 4.88 11.67
N ILE A 132 10.50 4.52 10.50
CA ILE A 132 10.10 3.33 9.74
C ILE A 132 10.39 2.07 10.55
N ARG A 133 11.59 1.99 11.14
CA ARG A 133 11.99 0.88 12.01
C ARG A 133 11.03 0.72 13.19
N ALA A 134 10.63 1.82 13.82
CA ALA A 134 9.66 1.79 14.91
C ALA A 134 8.28 1.26 14.45
N ASP A 135 7.79 1.66 13.28
CA ASP A 135 6.52 1.16 12.75
C ASP A 135 6.58 -0.33 12.40
N VAL A 136 7.71 -0.83 11.90
CA VAL A 136 7.95 -2.27 11.68
C VAL A 136 7.94 -3.03 13.01
N LEU A 137 8.65 -2.54 14.04
CA LEU A 137 8.69 -3.20 15.34
C LEU A 137 7.30 -3.26 16.00
N LYS A 138 6.52 -2.17 15.95
CA LYS A 138 5.14 -2.16 16.44
C LYS A 138 4.27 -3.19 15.73
N ALA A 139 4.39 -3.30 14.39
CA ALA A 139 3.62 -4.28 13.61
C ALA A 139 3.98 -5.73 13.94
N LEU A 140 5.22 -5.97 14.41
CA LEU A 140 5.64 -7.28 14.92
C LEU A 140 5.14 -7.53 16.34
N GLU A 141 5.12 -6.51 17.21
CA GLU A 141 4.70 -6.61 18.62
C GLU A 141 3.19 -6.82 18.79
N SER A 142 2.36 -6.21 17.93
CA SER A 142 0.91 -6.41 17.94
C SER A 142 0.46 -7.85 17.68
N ALA A 143 1.39 -8.72 17.25
CA ALA A 143 1.20 -10.16 17.11
C ALA A 143 1.32 -10.98 18.41
N TRP A 144 1.89 -10.40 19.48
CA TRP A 144 2.27 -11.13 20.70
C TRP A 144 1.40 -10.79 21.92
N SER A 145 0.30 -10.07 21.71
CA SER A 145 -0.66 -9.73 22.76
C SER A 145 -1.95 -10.55 22.57
N GLU A 146 -1.85 -11.86 22.83
CA GLU A 146 -3.00 -12.75 23.12
C GLU A 146 -2.83 -13.34 24.52
#